data_AF-A0A9X7F7P7-F1
#
_entry.id   AF-A0A9X7F7P7-F1
#
_cell.length_a   1.000
_cell.length_b   1.000
_cell.length_c   1.000
_cell.angle_alpha   90.00
_cell.angle_beta   90.00
_cell.angle_gamma   90.00
#
_symmetry.space_group_name_H-M   'P 1'
#
loop_
_entity.id
_entity.type
_entity.pdbx_description
1 polymer ?
#
loop_
_entity_poly.entity_id
_entity_poly.type
_entity_poly.pdbx_seq_one_letter_code
_entity_poly.pdbx_strand_id
1 'polypeptide(L)'
;MKQNWLIAYDITDRKRLGRAYRFLSGQALHLQNSVFIFKGTQEEAQHLFQKLTGMLDKADDLRIYPLSPHSPIYELKGSLLAEGIVLCGHIPVISG
;
A
#
# COMPACT_ATOMS: atom_id res chain seq x y z
N MET A 1 15.26 5.02 10.94
CA MET A 1 15.57 4.83 9.50
C MET A 1 14.26 4.65 8.74
N LYS A 2 14.20 5.01 7.45
CA LYS A 2 13.01 4.76 6.62
C LYS A 2 13.03 3.33 6.08
N GLN A 3 11.85 2.72 6.02
CA GLN A 3 11.63 1.40 5.45
C GLN A 3 10.31 1.38 4.66
N ASN A 4 10.07 0.28 3.95
CA ASN A 4 8.82 0.07 3.23
C ASN A 4 7.77 -0.51 4.18
N TRP A 5 6.52 -0.15 3.95
CA TRP A 5 5.35 -0.59 4.70
C TRP A 5 4.29 -1.04 3.70
N LEU A 6 3.83 -2.28 3.83
CA LEU A 6 2.70 -2.78 3.08
C LEU A 6 1.42 -2.37 3.81
N ILE A 7 0.52 -1.68 3.10
CA ILE A 7 -0.76 -1.26 3.63
C ILE A 7 -1.82 -2.02 2.83
N ALA A 8 -2.69 -2.74 3.53
CA ALA A 8 -3.83 -3.42 2.94
C ALA A 8 -5.10 -3.07 3.72
N TYR A 9 -6.21 -2.89 3.00
CA TYR A 9 -7.50 -2.65 3.63
C TYR A 9 -8.60 -3.53 3.04
N ASP A 10 -9.65 -3.77 3.82
CA ASP A 10 -10.91 -4.32 3.37
C ASP A 10 -12.04 -3.40 3.85
N ILE A 11 -12.57 -2.59 2.92
CA ILE A 11 -13.55 -1.53 3.21
C ILE A 11 -14.74 -1.72 2.29
N THR A 12 -15.90 -1.99 2.87
CA THR A 12 -17.13 -2.29 2.12
C THR A 12 -17.90 -1.02 1.72
N ASP A 13 -17.88 0.02 2.55
CA ASP A 13 -18.56 1.28 2.27
C ASP A 13 -17.78 2.12 1.24
N ARG A 14 -18.45 2.45 0.12
CA ARG A 14 -17.84 3.19 -0.99
C ARG A 14 -17.36 4.59 -0.60
N LYS A 15 -18.02 5.27 0.35
CA LYS A 15 -17.62 6.62 0.76
C LYS A 15 -16.35 6.56 1.62
N ARG A 16 -16.28 5.64 2.57
CA ARG A 16 -15.07 5.42 3.39
C ARG A 16 -13.90 4.93 2.52
N LEU A 17 -14.15 4.00 1.61
CA LEU A 17 -13.17 3.52 0.64
C LEU A 17 -12.59 4.68 -0.17
N GLY A 18 -13.44 5.53 -0.75
CA GLY A 18 -12.98 6.69 -1.53
C GLY A 18 -12.17 7.70 -0.70
N ARG A 19 -12.50 7.89 0.58
CA ARG A 19 -11.73 8.75 1.49
C ARG A 19 -10.36 8.16 1.80
N ALA A 20 -10.31 6.88 2.17
CA ALA A 20 -9.06 6.17 2.47
C ALA A 20 -8.13 6.13 1.25
N TYR A 21 -8.68 5.80 0.07
CA TYR A 21 -7.94 5.79 -1.19
C TYR A 21 -7.33 7.16 -1.48
N ARG A 22 -8.14 8.24 -1.48
CA ARG A 22 -7.65 9.61 -1.75
C ARG A 22 -6.58 10.05 -0.76
N PHE A 23 -6.71 9.67 0.51
CA PHE A 23 -5.71 9.96 1.53
C PHE A 23 -4.38 9.22 1.25
N LEU A 24 -4.45 7.95 0.88
CA LEU A 24 -3.28 7.12 0.58
C LEU A 24 -2.59 7.51 -0.73
N SER A 25 -3.33 7.85 -1.78
CA SER A 25 -2.76 8.25 -3.07
C SER A 25 -1.83 9.46 -2.99
N GLY A 26 -1.97 10.31 -1.96
CA GLY A 26 -1.07 11.44 -1.73
C GLY A 26 0.22 11.10 -0.97
N GLN A 27 0.34 9.89 -0.43
CA GLN A 27 1.41 9.53 0.51
C GLN A 27 2.09 8.19 0.18
N ALA A 28 1.42 7.30 -0.53
CA ALA A 28 1.84 5.93 -0.77
C ALA A 28 1.61 5.53 -2.23
N LEU A 29 2.42 4.60 -2.71
CA LEU A 29 2.30 4.03 -4.04
C LEU A 29 1.15 3.03 -4.05
N HIS A 30 0.15 3.24 -4.92
CA HIS A 30 -0.91 2.28 -5.15
C HIS A 30 -0.38 1.08 -5.94
N LEU A 31 -0.52 -0.12 -5.39
CA LEU A 31 -0.16 -1.35 -6.09
C LEU A 31 -1.41 -1.99 -6.72
N GLN A 32 -2.39 -2.35 -5.90
CA GLN A 32 -3.65 -3.00 -6.31
C GLN A 32 -4.84 -2.33 -5.62
N ASN A 33 -6.07 -2.62 -6.07
CA ASN A 33 -7.35 -2.02 -5.59
C ASN A 33 -7.44 -1.78 -4.07
N SER A 34 -6.78 -2.59 -3.25
CA SER A 34 -6.75 -2.45 -1.81
C SER A 34 -5.37 -2.55 -1.16
N VAL A 35 -4.29 -2.35 -1.94
CA VAL A 35 -2.90 -2.53 -1.48
C VAL A 35 -2.04 -1.35 -1.90
N PHE A 36 -1.31 -0.79 -0.93
CA PHE A 36 -0.38 0.32 -1.11
C PHE A 36 0.99 0.00 -0.50
N ILE A 37 2.05 0.64 -1.02
CA ILE A 37 3.37 0.69 -0.38
C ILE A 37 3.66 2.12 0.06
N PHE A 38 3.94 2.27 1.36
CA PHE A 38 4.42 3.51 1.96
C PHE A 38 5.90 3.40 2.33
N LYS A 39 6.68 4.45 2.12
CA LYS A 39 8.09 4.51 2.54
C LYS A 39 8.27 5.58 3.62
N GLY A 40 8.56 5.14 4.84
CA GLY A 40 8.68 6.04 5.97
C GLY A 40 9.28 5.40 7.21
N THR A 41 9.47 6.21 8.25
CA THR A 41 9.86 5.74 9.58
C THR A 41 8.69 5.04 10.27
N GLN A 42 8.97 4.39 11.40
CA GLN A 42 7.94 3.78 12.23
C GLN A 42 6.92 4.81 12.74
N GLU A 43 7.39 6.00 13.12
CA GLU A 43 6.54 7.10 13.60
C GLU A 43 5.65 7.64 12.47
N GLU A 44 6.20 7.84 11.28
CA GLU A 44 5.44 8.24 10.10
C GLU A 44 4.36 7.20 9.75
N ALA A 45 4.69 5.90 9.83
CA ALA A 45 3.75 4.81 9.57
C ALA A 45 2.67 4.70 10.65
N GLN A 46 3.00 4.87 11.92
CA GLN A 46 2.03 4.89 13.02
C GLN A 46 1.05 6.05 12.90
N HIS A 47 1.55 7.24 12.56
CA HIS A 47 0.69 8.40 12.34
C HIS A 47 -0.23 8.20 11.12
N LEU A 48 0.28 7.61 10.04
CA LEU A 48 -0.52 7.23 8.89
C LEU A 48 -1.60 6.20 9.26
N PHE A 49 -1.25 5.19 10.07
CA PHE A 49 -2.20 4.20 10.61
C PHE A 49 -3.33 4.88 11.38
N GLN A 50 -2.99 5.73 12.35
CA GLN A 50 -3.98 6.43 13.19
C GLN A 50 -4.95 7.28 12.35
N LYS A 51 -4.44 7.99 11.34
CA LYS A 51 -5.27 8.79 10.43
C LYS A 51 -6.22 7.91 9.63
N LEU A 52 -5.74 6.79 9.09
CA LEU A 52 -6.59 5.84 8.37
C LEU A 52 -7.66 5.23 9.27
N THR A 53 -7.30 4.72 10.44
CA THR A 53 -8.26 4.14 11.40
C THR A 53 -9.37 5.13 11.75
N GLY A 54 -9.06 6.44 11.86
CA GLY A 54 -10.07 7.48 12.08
C GLY A 54 -11.04 7.73 10.90
N MET A 55 -10.76 7.19 9.72
CA MET A 55 -11.65 7.25 8.54
C MET A 55 -12.50 5.99 8.37
N LEU A 56 -12.15 4.90 9.05
CA LEU A 56 -12.73 3.58 8.91
C LEU A 56 -13.81 3.34 9.98
N ASP A 57 -14.70 2.40 9.69
CA ASP A 57 -15.64 1.84 10.66
C ASP A 57 -15.03 0.59 11.34
N LYS A 58 -15.60 0.18 12.47
CA LYS A 58 -15.14 -1.00 13.23
C LYS A 58 -15.21 -2.31 12.44
N ALA A 59 -16.06 -2.37 11.43
CA ALA A 59 -16.22 -3.54 10.56
C ALA A 59 -15.21 -3.58 9.39
N ASP A 60 -14.51 -2.47 9.13
CA ASP A 60 -13.47 -2.43 8.09
C ASP A 60 -12.15 -3.02 8.65
N ASP A 61 -11.38 -3.71 7.81
CA ASP A 61 -10.05 -4.22 8.18
C ASP A 61 -8.95 -3.30 7.62
N LEU A 62 -7.95 -3.01 8.43
CA LEU A 62 -6.77 -2.24 8.04
C LEU A 62 -5.52 -2.90 8.61
N ARG A 63 -4.59 -3.23 7.72
CA ARG A 63 -3.34 -3.89 8.04
C ARG A 63 -2.18 -3.07 7.54
N ILE A 64 -1.17 -2.89 8.39
CA ILE A 64 0.08 -2.25 8.04
C ILE A 64 1.23 -3.15 8.52
N TYR A 65 2.07 -3.58 7.58
CA TYR A 65 3.18 -4.48 7.86
C TYR A 65 4.51 -3.82 7.49
N PRO A 66 5.51 -3.82 8.39
CA PRO A 66 6.87 -3.44 8.03
C PRO A 66 7.43 -4.45 7.02
N LEU A 67 8.00 -3.95 5.92
CA LEU A 67 8.76 -4.74 4.97
C LEU A 67 10.25 -4.51 5.18
N SER A 68 11.01 -5.60 5.16
CA SER A 68 12.47 -5.52 5.15
C SER A 68 12.95 -4.86 3.85
N PRO A 69 14.07 -4.11 3.86
CA PRO A 69 14.57 -3.42 2.66
C PRO A 69 14.81 -4.32 1.44
N HIS A 70 15.03 -5.61 1.67
CA HIS A 70 15.32 -6.62 0.64
C HIS A 70 14.16 -7.61 0.42
N SER A 71 12.97 -7.32 0.93
CA SER A 71 11.79 -8.16 0.68
C SER A 71 11.46 -8.13 -0.82
N PRO A 72 11.56 -9.27 -1.54
CA PRO A 72 11.21 -9.31 -2.95
C PRO A 72 9.69 -9.16 -3.10
N ILE A 73 9.27 -8.38 -4.11
CA ILE A 73 7.86 -8.19 -4.44
C ILE A 73 7.62 -8.82 -5.82
N TYR A 74 6.89 -9.92 -5.82
CA TYR A 74 6.47 -10.63 -7.03
C TYR A 74 5.01 -10.30 -7.34
N GLU A 75 4.72 -10.06 -8.62
CA GLU A 75 3.37 -9.92 -9.12
C GLU A 75 3.03 -11.13 -9.99
N LEU A 76 1.89 -11.76 -9.76
CA LEU A 76 1.53 -13.04 -10.43
C LEU A 76 0.64 -12.85 -11.66
N LYS A 77 0.16 -11.63 -11.91
CA LYS A 77 -0.61 -11.24 -13.11
C LYS A 77 0.04 -9.97 -13.67
N GLY A 78 -0.02 -9.76 -14.99
CA GLY A 78 0.79 -8.77 -15.70
C GLY A 78 0.86 -7.38 -15.04
N SER A 79 2.01 -6.73 -15.19
CA SER A 79 2.40 -5.48 -14.50
C SER A 79 1.26 -4.47 -14.38
N LEU A 80 0.88 -4.13 -13.14
CA LEU A 80 -0.01 -3.02 -12.80
C LEU A 80 0.60 -1.64 -13.09
N LEU A 81 1.92 -1.59 -13.25
CA LEU A 81 2.64 -0.38 -13.58
C LEU A 81 2.62 -0.15 -15.09
N ALA A 82 2.44 1.10 -15.49
CA ALA A 82 2.51 1.49 -16.89
C ALA A 82 3.86 1.09 -17.49
N GLU A 83 3.88 0.82 -18.80
CA GLU A 83 5.10 0.51 -19.53
C GLU A 83 6.19 1.56 -19.24
N GLY A 84 7.38 1.09 -18.85
CA GLY A 84 8.52 1.93 -18.48
C GLY A 84 8.60 2.33 -17.01
N ILE A 85 7.61 2.02 -16.16
CA ILE A 85 7.69 2.26 -14.71
C ILE A 85 8.19 0.99 -14.00
N VAL A 86 9.36 1.10 -13.37
CA VAL A 86 9.94 0.03 -12.55
C VAL A 86 9.96 0.47 -11.09
N LEU A 87 9.35 -0.34 -10.22
CA LEU A 87 9.55 -0.20 -8.78
C LEU A 87 10.91 -0.83 -8.43
N CYS A 88 11.92 -0.05 -8.05
CA CYS A 88 13.21 -0.63 -7.64
C CYS A 88 13.01 -1.55 -6.42
N GLY A 89 13.15 -2.87 -6.63
CA GLY A 89 12.81 -3.95 -5.69
C GLY A 89 11.73 -4.91 -6.21
N HIS A 90 11.05 -4.54 -7.29
CA HIS A 90 10.15 -5.37 -8.09
C HIS A 90 10.94 -5.94 -9.27
N ILE A 91 10.95 -7.26 -9.38
CA ILE A 91 11.44 -7.94 -10.59
C ILE A 91 10.23 -8.05 -11.51
N PRO A 92 10.26 -7.46 -12.72
CA PRO A 92 9.16 -7.59 -13.66
C PRO A 92 8.91 -9.07 -13.95
N VAL A 93 7.63 -9.41 -14.08
CA VAL A 93 7.16 -10.78 -14.35
C VAL A 93 7.93 -11.36 -15.55
N ILE A 94 8.59 -12.49 -15.36
CA ILE A 94 9.16 -13.26 -16.47
C ILE A 94 7.99 -13.92 -17.17
N SER A 95 7.61 -13.39 -18.34
CA SER A 95 6.68 -14.05 -19.25
C SER A 95 7.31 -15.36 -19.71
N GLY A 96 6.68 -16.49 -19.37
CA GLY A 96 6.91 -17.79 -20.00
C GLY A 96 6.00 -17.99 -21.20
#